data_AF-A0A529EW45-F1
#
_entry.id   AF-A0A529EW45-F1
#
_cell.length_a   1.000
_cell.length_b   1.000
_cell.length_c   1.000
_cell.angle_alpha   90.00
_cell.angle_beta   90.00
_cell.angle_gamma   90.00
#
_symmetry.space_group_name_H-M   'P 1'
#
loop_
_entity.id
_entity.type
_entity.pdbx_description
1 polymer ?
#
loop_
_entity_poly.entity_id
_entity_poly.type
_entity_poly.pdbx_seq_one_letter_code
_entity_poly.pdbx_strand_id
1 'polypeptide(L)'
;MRWNLVVLASCLAMAGCAGASVAERQDENVQSSLQYDSVPCDQLLAQRNELAQRYRLSRDAKPSFSDPGVGLGPFTPDVRSKTQRDVEQASGRIDAMNRSIARRECGKPAKQTKLGLPG
;
A
#
# COMPACT_ATOMS: atom_id res chain seq x y z
N MET A 1 -13.83 17.60 -42.60
CA MET A 1 -14.71 16.99 -41.57
C MET A 1 -14.27 15.61 -41.10
N ARG A 2 -13.90 14.66 -41.98
CA ARG A 2 -13.50 13.28 -41.58
C ARG A 2 -12.22 13.20 -40.71
N TRP A 3 -11.29 14.14 -40.85
CA TRP A 3 -10.02 14.11 -40.11
C TRP A 3 -10.19 14.43 -38.62
N ASN A 4 -11.08 15.36 -38.27
CA ASN A 4 -11.37 15.73 -36.88
C ASN A 4 -11.98 14.55 -36.10
N LEU A 5 -12.78 13.70 -36.76
CA LEU A 5 -13.34 12.49 -36.14
C LEU A 5 -12.28 11.44 -35.87
N VAL A 6 -11.27 11.30 -36.73
CA VAL A 6 -10.14 10.38 -36.50
C VAL A 6 -9.29 10.86 -35.33
N VAL A 7 -9.00 12.16 -35.24
CA VAL A 7 -8.25 12.75 -34.12
C VAL A 7 -9.00 12.59 -32.80
N LEU A 8 -10.32 12.86 -32.78
CA LEU A 8 -11.16 12.64 -31.59
C LEU A 8 -11.19 11.17 -31.17
N ALA A 9 -11.34 10.24 -32.11
CA ALA A 9 -11.33 8.80 -31.83
C ALA A 9 -9.97 8.33 -31.27
N SER A 10 -8.85 8.86 -31.78
CA SER A 10 -7.51 8.55 -31.26
C SER A 10 -7.30 9.12 -29.84
N CYS A 11 -7.81 10.31 -29.52
CA CYS A 11 -7.71 10.87 -28.17
C CYS A 11 -8.54 10.09 -27.13
N LEU A 12 -9.73 9.61 -27.51
CA LEU A 12 -10.57 8.75 -26.66
C LEU A 12 -9.91 7.39 -26.36
N ALA A 13 -9.18 6.82 -27.31
CA ALA A 13 -8.43 5.57 -27.10
C ALA A 13 -7.25 5.75 -26.12
N MET A 14 -6.58 6.92 -26.13
CA MET A 14 -5.48 7.20 -25.20
C MET A 14 -5.94 7.46 -23.76
N ALA A 15 -7.16 7.99 -23.58
CA ALA A 15 -7.73 8.19 -22.24
C ALA A 15 -8.06 6.86 -21.53
N GLY A 16 -8.26 5.76 -22.26
CA GLY A 16 -8.52 4.42 -21.72
C GLY A 16 -7.28 3.72 -21.13
N CYS A 17 -6.08 4.24 -21.36
CA CYS A 17 -4.82 3.68 -20.80
C CYS A 17 -4.40 4.34 -19.47
N ALA A 18 -5.18 5.28 -18.94
CA ALA A 18 -4.93 5.81 -17.60
C ALA A 18 -5.44 4.80 -16.56
N GLY A 19 -4.52 4.10 -15.88
CA GLY A 19 -4.79 3.12 -14.82
C GLY A 19 -5.73 3.65 -13.71
N ALA A 20 -7.02 3.50 -13.94
CA ALA A 20 -8.09 3.96 -13.07
C ALA A 20 -8.94 2.81 -12.52
N SER A 21 -8.55 1.57 -12.82
CA SER A 21 -9.27 0.41 -12.34
C SER A 21 -9.01 0.18 -10.85
N VAL A 22 -9.98 -0.42 -10.19
CA VAL A 22 -9.91 -0.67 -8.74
C VAL A 22 -8.74 -1.60 -8.39
N ALA A 23 -8.46 -2.60 -9.25
CA ALA A 23 -7.38 -3.56 -9.04
C ALA A 23 -6.00 -2.88 -9.04
N GLU A 24 -5.71 -2.08 -10.07
CA GLU A 24 -4.44 -1.33 -10.18
C GLU A 24 -4.26 -0.38 -8.99
N ARG A 25 -5.33 0.31 -8.57
CA ARG A 25 -5.30 1.22 -7.40
C ARG A 25 -5.13 0.51 -6.07
N GLN A 26 -5.50 -0.76 -5.96
CA GLN A 26 -5.30 -1.54 -4.74
C GLN A 26 -3.89 -2.14 -4.71
N ASP A 27 -3.35 -2.54 -5.85
CA ASP A 27 -1.96 -2.97 -5.97
C ASP A 27 -0.98 -1.84 -5.65
N GLU A 28 -1.29 -0.59 -6.05
CA GLU A 28 -0.52 0.60 -5.64
C GLU A 28 -0.45 0.79 -4.10
N ASN A 29 -1.42 0.28 -3.34
CA ASN A 29 -1.38 0.37 -1.88
C ASN A 29 -0.39 -0.64 -1.27
N VAL A 30 0.05 -1.65 -2.01
CA VAL A 30 1.07 -2.62 -1.58
C VAL A 30 2.45 -1.97 -1.65
N GLN A 31 2.85 -1.30 -0.57
CA GLN A 31 4.11 -0.56 -0.52
C GLN A 31 5.30 -1.42 -0.09
N SER A 32 6.46 -1.19 -0.70
CA SER A 32 7.69 -1.87 -0.29
C SER A 32 8.07 -1.50 1.15
N SER A 33 8.33 -2.51 1.96
CA SER A 33 8.79 -2.32 3.34
C SER A 33 10.24 -1.87 3.45
N LEU A 34 11.04 -1.97 2.37
CA LEU A 34 12.46 -1.61 2.39
C LEU A 34 12.67 -0.11 2.64
N GLN A 35 11.71 0.72 2.24
CA GLN A 35 11.76 2.17 2.46
C GLN A 35 11.75 2.54 3.95
N TYR A 36 11.29 1.64 4.81
CA TYR A 36 11.22 1.84 6.26
C TYR A 36 12.39 1.22 7.03
N ASP A 37 13.26 0.47 6.34
CA ASP A 37 14.38 -0.23 6.99
C ASP A 37 15.48 0.74 7.46
N SER A 38 15.58 1.94 6.85
CA SER A 38 16.49 3.00 7.31
C SER A 38 15.95 3.82 8.48
N VAL A 39 14.65 3.75 8.77
CA VAL A 39 14.02 4.55 9.82
C VAL A 39 14.36 3.96 11.20
N PRO A 40 14.75 4.76 12.21
CA PRO A 40 14.97 4.25 13.58
C PRO A 40 13.74 3.53 14.14
N CYS A 41 13.93 2.41 14.85
CA CYS A 41 12.82 1.57 15.33
C CYS A 41 11.79 2.34 16.17
N ASP A 42 12.24 3.20 17.10
CA ASP A 42 11.33 3.97 17.95
C ASP A 42 10.47 4.93 17.14
N GLN A 43 11.09 5.60 16.17
CA GLN A 43 10.40 6.50 15.26
C GLN A 43 9.42 5.74 14.36
N LEU A 44 9.81 4.57 13.87
CA LEU A 44 8.96 3.71 13.02
C LEU A 44 7.73 3.21 13.79
N LEU A 45 7.91 2.77 15.04
CA LEU A 45 6.82 2.34 15.92
C LEU A 45 5.84 3.47 16.23
N ALA A 46 6.35 4.69 16.47
CA ALA A 46 5.56 5.90 16.70
C ALA A 46 4.78 6.31 15.45
N GLN A 47 5.44 6.38 14.28
CA GLN A 47 4.79 6.72 13.00
C GLN A 47 3.66 5.74 12.66
N ARG A 48 3.88 4.44 12.83
CA ARG A 48 2.85 3.41 12.62
C ARG A 48 1.68 3.57 13.58
N ASN A 49 1.93 3.91 14.85
CA ASN A 49 0.87 4.14 15.85
C ASN A 49 0.05 5.40 15.55
N GLU A 50 0.73 6.50 15.20
CA GLU A 50 0.07 7.76 14.84
C GLU A 50 -0.81 7.58 13.61
N LEU A 51 -0.29 6.89 12.57
CA LEU A 51 -1.04 6.62 11.35
C LEU A 51 -2.27 5.75 11.62
N ALA A 52 -2.12 4.69 12.42
CA ALA A 52 -3.23 3.84 12.83
C ALA A 52 -4.30 4.63 13.60
N GLN A 53 -3.90 5.51 14.53
CA GLN A 53 -4.84 6.36 15.27
C GLN A 53 -5.56 7.36 14.37
N ARG A 54 -4.83 8.04 13.48
CA ARG A 54 -5.37 9.06 12.56
C ARG A 54 -6.49 8.51 11.69
N TYR A 55 -6.31 7.31 11.16
CA TYR A 55 -7.29 6.65 10.28
C TYR A 55 -8.22 5.67 11.01
N ARG A 56 -8.12 5.57 12.35
CA ARG A 56 -8.87 4.62 13.19
C ARG A 56 -8.71 3.16 12.71
N LEU A 57 -7.52 2.82 12.26
CA LEU A 57 -7.13 1.50 11.79
C LEU A 57 -6.47 0.68 12.89
N SER A 58 -6.51 -0.65 12.74
CA SER A 58 -5.68 -1.53 13.55
C SER A 58 -4.19 -1.26 13.28
N ARG A 59 -3.35 -1.46 14.30
CA ARG A 59 -1.88 -1.42 14.14
C ARG A 59 -1.37 -2.52 13.22
N ASP A 60 -2.15 -3.58 13.01
CA ASP A 60 -1.86 -4.71 12.13
C ASP A 60 -2.71 -4.68 10.85
N ALA A 61 -3.20 -3.49 10.46
CA ALA A 61 -4.00 -3.33 9.25
C ALA A 61 -3.22 -3.77 8.00
N LYS A 62 -3.92 -4.43 7.09
CA LYS A 62 -3.40 -4.91 5.80
C LYS A 62 -4.10 -4.19 4.64
N PRO A 63 -3.47 -4.11 3.46
CA PRO A 63 -4.15 -3.68 2.23
C PRO A 63 -5.40 -4.53 1.99
N SER A 64 -6.46 -3.89 1.49
CA SER A 64 -7.67 -4.57 1.06
C SER A 64 -7.60 -4.81 -0.45
N PHE A 65 -8.09 -5.96 -0.88
CA PHE A 65 -8.25 -6.29 -2.29
C PHE A 65 -9.73 -6.53 -2.55
N SER A 66 -10.27 -5.85 -3.55
CA SER A 66 -11.61 -6.12 -4.07
C SER A 66 -11.51 -7.24 -5.09
N ASP A 67 -12.50 -8.13 -5.10
CA ASP A 67 -12.72 -9.06 -6.20
C ASP A 67 -13.70 -8.39 -7.18
N PRO A 68 -13.23 -7.83 -8.30
CA PRO A 68 -14.07 -7.12 -9.25
C PRO A 68 -15.02 -8.04 -10.05
N GLY A 69 -15.12 -9.33 -9.71
CA GLY A 69 -15.87 -10.31 -10.50
C GLY A 69 -15.03 -10.83 -11.67
N VAL A 70 -15.30 -12.07 -12.07
CA VAL A 70 -14.47 -12.83 -13.01
C VAL A 70 -14.11 -12.03 -14.28
N GLY A 71 -12.81 -11.75 -14.45
CA GLY A 71 -12.21 -11.30 -15.72
C GLY A 71 -12.31 -9.81 -16.05
N LEU A 72 -12.95 -8.97 -15.22
CA LEU A 72 -13.10 -7.53 -15.51
C LEU A 72 -12.23 -6.61 -14.65
N GLY A 73 -11.39 -7.14 -13.76
CA GLY A 73 -10.64 -6.33 -12.79
C GLY A 73 -9.82 -5.17 -13.34
N PRO A 74 -9.06 -5.33 -14.43
CA PRO A 74 -8.34 -4.22 -15.07
C PRO A 74 -9.24 -3.17 -15.72
N PHE A 75 -10.54 -3.45 -15.88
CA PHE A 75 -11.52 -2.60 -16.55
C PHE A 75 -12.60 -2.05 -15.60
N THR A 76 -12.71 -2.59 -14.39
CA THR A 76 -13.67 -2.12 -13.39
C THR A 76 -13.20 -0.78 -12.81
N PRO A 77 -13.96 0.32 -13.02
CA PRO A 77 -13.54 1.63 -12.54
C PRO A 77 -13.50 1.67 -11.01
N ASP A 78 -12.52 2.36 -10.45
CA ASP A 78 -12.47 2.62 -9.01
C ASP A 78 -13.58 3.61 -8.61
N VAL A 79 -14.69 3.11 -8.09
CA VAL A 79 -15.84 3.90 -7.60
C VAL A 79 -15.72 4.30 -6.13
N ARG A 80 -14.63 3.96 -5.45
CA ARG A 80 -14.45 4.26 -4.02
C ARG A 80 -14.31 5.75 -3.80
N SER A 81 -14.85 6.22 -2.67
CA SER A 81 -14.71 7.61 -2.23
C SER A 81 -13.26 7.94 -1.89
N LYS A 82 -12.90 9.23 -1.91
CA LYS A 82 -11.56 9.69 -1.53
C LYS A 82 -11.17 9.21 -0.12
N THR A 83 -12.08 9.28 0.84
CA THR A 83 -11.84 8.82 2.21
C THR A 83 -11.52 7.33 2.26
N GLN A 84 -12.24 6.49 1.50
CA GLN A 84 -11.96 5.05 1.45
C GLN A 84 -10.57 4.79 0.87
N ARG A 85 -10.19 5.48 -0.22
CA ARG A 85 -8.86 5.36 -0.81
C ARG A 85 -7.76 5.79 0.15
N ASP A 86 -7.94 6.90 0.86
CA ASP A 86 -6.96 7.39 1.83
C ASP A 86 -6.78 6.41 3.01
N VAL A 87 -7.87 5.77 3.46
CA VAL A 87 -7.84 4.71 4.50
C VAL A 87 -7.10 3.46 4.00
N GLU A 88 -7.38 2.99 2.78
CA GLU A 88 -6.69 1.82 2.22
C GLU A 88 -5.21 2.09 1.91
N GLN A 89 -4.87 3.31 1.50
CA GLN A 89 -3.48 3.72 1.38
C GLN A 89 -2.77 3.71 2.74
N ALA A 90 -3.46 4.17 3.79
CA ALA A 90 -2.91 4.13 5.15
C ALA A 90 -2.71 2.70 5.64
N SER A 91 -3.63 1.76 5.36
CA SER A 91 -3.45 0.36 5.73
C SER A 91 -2.25 -0.28 5.02
N GLY A 92 -2.01 0.07 3.76
CA GLY A 92 -0.82 -0.36 3.03
C GLY A 92 0.51 0.16 3.59
N ARG A 93 0.53 1.42 4.05
CA ARG A 93 1.69 1.97 4.78
C ARG A 93 1.91 1.25 6.11
N ILE A 94 0.84 0.99 6.87
CA ILE A 94 0.91 0.27 8.14
C ILE A 94 1.49 -1.13 7.93
N ASP A 95 1.02 -1.88 6.94
CA ASP A 95 1.55 -3.20 6.63
C ASP A 95 3.03 -3.16 6.23
N ALA A 96 3.42 -2.21 5.37
CA ALA A 96 4.82 -2.03 4.98
C ALA A 96 5.73 -1.72 6.18
N MET A 97 5.29 -0.84 7.09
CA MET A 97 6.01 -0.54 8.34
C MET A 97 6.10 -1.78 9.23
N ASN A 98 5.00 -2.53 9.40
CA ASN A 98 4.97 -3.74 10.21
C ASN A 98 5.91 -4.83 9.69
N ARG A 99 6.02 -5.00 8.37
CA ARG A 99 6.99 -5.92 7.78
C ARG A 99 8.43 -5.52 8.09
N SER A 100 8.75 -4.22 8.07
CA SER A 100 10.07 -3.72 8.49
C SER A 100 10.32 -3.96 9.98
N ILE A 101 9.35 -3.61 10.84
CA ILE A 101 9.38 -3.85 12.29
C ILE A 101 9.63 -5.33 12.60
N ALA A 102 8.90 -6.23 11.92
CA ALA A 102 9.01 -7.67 12.14
C ALA A 102 10.38 -8.21 11.72
N ARG A 103 10.90 -7.80 10.55
CA ARG A 103 12.23 -8.22 10.07
C ARG A 103 13.36 -7.72 10.97
N ARG A 104 13.27 -6.48 11.45
CA ARG A 104 14.29 -5.84 12.28
C ARG A 104 14.12 -6.12 13.77
N GLU A 105 13.09 -6.90 14.12
CA GLU A 105 12.73 -7.23 15.50
C GLU A 105 12.54 -5.99 16.40
N CYS A 106 12.09 -4.86 15.82
CA CYS A 106 11.89 -3.61 16.54
C CYS A 106 10.90 -3.80 17.71
N GLY A 107 11.26 -3.33 18.91
CA GLY A 107 10.44 -3.44 20.12
C GLY A 107 10.52 -4.78 20.84
N LYS A 108 11.31 -5.75 20.34
CA LYS A 108 11.67 -6.93 21.14
C LYS A 108 12.85 -6.58 22.06
N PRO A 109 12.87 -7.08 23.31
CA PRO A 109 14.07 -6.99 24.13
C PRO A 109 15.22 -7.69 23.38
N ALA A 110 16.39 -7.06 23.35
CA ALA A 110 17.56 -7.65 22.71
C ALA A 110 17.75 -9.08 23.24
N LYS A 111 17.70 -10.08 22.36
CA LYS A 111 18.05 -11.45 22.75
C LYS A 111 19.48 -11.40 23.27
N GLN A 112 19.67 -11.62 24.57
CA GLN A 112 21.01 -11.82 25.11
C GLN A 112 21.60 -13.04 24.41
N THR A 113 22.54 -12.80 23.51
CA THR A 113 23.30 -13.83 22.82
C THR A 113 24.13 -14.57 23.87
N LYS A 114 23.53 -15.56 24.54
CA LYS A 114 24.28 -16.60 25.25
C LYS A 114 24.95 -17.49 24.20
N LEU A 115 25.92 -16.94 23.49
CA LEU A 115 26.90 -17.70 22.73
C LEU A 115 28.27 -17.37 23.29
N GLY A 116 28.42 -17.63 24.59
CA GLY A 116 29.75 -17.87 25.15
C GLY A 116 30.24 -19.18 24.54
N LEU A 117 31.09 -19.07 23.52
CA LEU A 117 31.92 -20.18 23.09
C LEU A 117 32.79 -20.59 24.30
N PRO A 118 32.74 -21.86 24.76
CA PRO A 118 33.75 -22.35 25.68
C PRO A 118 35.07 -22.40 24.91
N GLY A 119 36.00 -21.50 25.27
CA GLY A 119 37.42 -21.64 25.00
C GLY A 119 38.09 -22.42 26.11
#